data_AF-A0A497MU06-F1
#
_entry.id   AF-A0A497MU06-F1
#
_cell.length_a   1.000
_cell.length_b   1.000
_cell.length_c   1.000
_cell.angle_alpha   90.00
_cell.angle_beta   90.00
_cell.angle_gamma   90.00
#
_symmetry.space_group_name_H-M   'P 1'
#
loop_
_entity.id
_entity.type
_entity.pdbx_description
1 polymer ?
#
loop_
_entity_poly.entity_id
_entity_poly.type
_entity_poly.pdbx_seq_one_letter_code
_entity_poly.pdbx_strand_id
1 'polypeptide(L)' 'VSVKGETNTLKLVRPVCAQEKSRVAVSRKIGGRWRLIGYGIIK' A
#
# COMPACT_ATOMS: atom_id res chain seq x y z
N VAL A 1 -1.88 -12.18 2.32
CA VAL A 1 -3.13 -11.71 2.98
C VAL A 1 -4.05 -11.17 1.90
N SER A 2 -5.25 -11.74 1.75
CA SER A 2 -6.31 -11.18 0.90
C SER A 2 -7.21 -10.39 1.84
N VAL A 3 -7.26 -9.07 1.68
CA VAL A 3 -8.08 -8.20 2.54
C VAL A 3 -9.19 -7.61 1.69
N LYS A 4 -10.40 -7.60 2.23
CA LYS A 4 -11.63 -7.19 1.54
C LYS A 4 -12.16 -5.97 2.29
N GLY A 5 -12.30 -4.84 1.60
CA GLY A 5 -12.68 -3.55 2.20
C GLY A 5 -11.86 -2.38 1.64
N GLU A 6 -12.34 -1.15 1.85
CA GLU A 6 -11.77 0.07 1.26
C GLU A 6 -10.54 0.60 2.03
N THR A 7 -10.41 0.28 3.32
CA THR A 7 -9.32 0.74 4.19
C THR A 7 -8.62 -0.43 4.85
N ASN A 8 -7.29 -0.35 4.98
CA ASN A 8 -6.47 -1.44 5.52
C ASN A 8 -5.24 -0.90 6.26
N THR A 9 -4.86 -1.57 7.35
CA THR A 9 -3.64 -1.27 8.11
C THR A 9 -2.50 -2.16 7.63
N LEU A 10 -1.36 -1.56 7.28
CA LEU A 10 -0.17 -2.27 6.79
C LEU A 10 1.00 -2.07 7.74
N LYS A 11 1.67 -3.16 8.11
CA LYS A 11 2.93 -3.10 8.86
C LYS A 11 4.07 -2.87 7.88
N LEU A 12 4.70 -1.70 7.97
CA LEU A 12 5.86 -1.37 7.15
C LEU A 12 7.11 -2.05 7.71
N VAL A 13 7.98 -2.52 6.80
CA VAL A 13 9.29 -3.10 7.16
C VAL A 13 10.27 -2.01 7.58
N ARG A 14 10.12 -0.80 7.04
CA ARG A 14 10.94 0.37 7.33
C ARG A 14 10.04 1.55 7.67
N PRO A 15 10.39 2.38 8.67
CA PRO A 15 9.65 3.60 8.95
C PRO A 15 9.74 4.56 7.75
N VAL A 16 8.69 5.34 7.54
CA VAL A 16 8.62 6.38 6.50
C VAL A 16 8.08 7.66 7.11
N CYS A 17 8.59 8.81 6.66
CA CYS A 17 7.99 10.09 6.97
C CYS A 17 6.96 10.42 5.89
N ALA A 18 5.71 10.61 6.29
CA ALA A 18 4.63 11.02 5.39
C ALA A 18 3.61 11.84 6.16
N GLN A 19 2.98 12.80 5.49
CA GLN A 19 1.87 13.56 6.06
C GLN A 19 0.56 12.76 5.92
N GLU A 20 -0.38 13.01 6.82
CA GLU A 20 -1.76 12.54 6.64
C GLU A 20 -2.29 12.97 5.28
N LYS A 21 -3.12 12.12 4.67
CA LYS A 21 -3.70 12.31 3.33
C LYS A 21 -2.71 12.27 2.16
N SER A 22 -1.45 11.90 2.39
CA SER A 22 -0.51 11.66 1.29
C SER A 22 -0.96 10.50 0.41
N ARG A 23 -0.76 10.63 -0.91
CA ARG A 23 -1.03 9.55 -1.87
C ARG A 23 0.10 8.52 -1.87
N VAL A 24 -0.26 7.23 -1.84
CA VAL A 24 0.69 6.12 -1.81
C VAL A 24 0.37 5.14 -2.94
N ALA A 25 1.40 4.74 -3.69
CA ALA A 25 1.27 3.70 -4.71
C ALA A 25 1.31 2.31 -4.05
N VAL A 26 0.37 1.44 -4.42
CA VAL A 26 0.33 0.05 -3.93
C VAL A 26 0.71 -0.88 -5.05
N SER A 27 1.80 -1.63 -4.84
CA SER A 27 2.28 -2.64 -5.78
C SER A 27 2.19 -4.04 -5.18
N ARG A 28 1.96 -5.04 -6.03
CA ARG A 28 1.94 -6.45 -5.65
C ARG A 28 2.91 -7.25 -6.49
N LYS A 29 3.62 -8.17 -5.86
CA LYS A 29 4.47 -9.14 -6.57
C LYS A 29 3.60 -10.22 -7.19
N ILE A 30 3.60 -10.33 -8.52
CA ILE A 30 2.81 -11.28 -9.31
C ILE A 30 3.75 -11.90 -10.35
N GLY A 31 3.89 -13.23 -10.35
CA GLY A 31 4.77 -13.93 -11.30
C GLY A 31 6.24 -13.48 -11.21
N GLY A 32 6.73 -13.22 -9.99
CA GLY A 32 8.11 -12.79 -9.75
C GLY A 32 8.39 -11.29 -9.96
N ARG A 33 7.48 -10.54 -10.61
CA ARG A 33 7.64 -9.11 -10.89
C ARG A 33 6.69 -8.25 -10.06
N TRP A 34 7.07 -7.02 -9.79
CA TRP A 34 6.18 -6.04 -9.16
C TRP A 34 5.24 -5.44 -10.21
N ARG A 35 3.95 -5.40 -9.89
CA ARG A 35 2.93 -4.73 -10.68
C ARG A 35 2.23 -3.71 -9.81
N LEU A 36 2.05 -2.50 -10.33
CA LEU A 36 1.17 -1.50 -9.71
C LEU A 36 -0.26 -2.05 -9.74
N ILE A 37 -0.93 -2.06 -8.60
CA ILE A 37 -2.31 -2.55 -8.48
C ILE A 37 -3.30 -1.43 -8.09
N GLY A 38 -2.80 -0.24 -7.75
CA GLY A 38 -3.62 0.92 -7.44
C GLY A 38 -2.88 1.93 -6.59
N TYR A 39 -3.63 2.86 -6.02
CA TYR A 39 -3.15 3.85 -5.07
C TYR A 39 -4.11 3.94 -3.87
N GLY A 40 -3.61 4.49 -2.78
CA GLY A 40 -4.39 4.78 -1.58
C GLY A 40 -3.99 6.13 -0.99
N ILE A 41 -4.74 6.54 0.03
CA ILE A 41 -4.49 7.76 0.79
C ILE A 41 -4.19 7.35 2.24
N ILE A 42 -3.11 7.90 2.82
CA ILE A 42 -2.79 7.66 4.23
C ILE A 42 -3.88 8.26 5.10
N LYS A 43 -4.44 7.44 5.99
CA LYS A 43 -5.43 7.80 7.00
C LYS A 43 -4.91 7.42 8.37
#